data_AF-K0KVA4-F1
#
_entry.id   AF-K0KVA4-F1
#
_cell.length_a   1.000
_cell.length_b   1.000
_cell.length_c   1.000
_cell.angle_alpha   90.00
_cell.angle_beta   90.00
_cell.angle_gamma   90.00
#
_symmetry.space_group_name_H-M   'P 1'
#
loop_
_entity.id
_entity.type
_entity.pdbx_description
1 polymer ?
#
loop_
_entity_poly.entity_id
_entity_poly.type
_entity_poly.pdbx_seq_one_letter_code
_entity_poly.pdbx_strand_id
1 'polypeptide(L)'
;MADSNRGYTKLLNLTDEELMGTLCLEPRFKDGDSQHTAILNCQSDRFLGALFDSRTSFEFKSKEIFHIVEPQYVEYKQFAVKLKLRNHPTNTLCEKDIKDIRVYLDGCIFEHCFTVLMKPDLNISQVLTYLNKFDTALKSDREIDDYTSKINSERLPRFLIAVETPEFFRIFCKLLNFYSNTIEARANYTARPQELIGKVIQKQNSKHIDIKGTIPHRNCVYFFQKKNEYKGFFESCFDFERAINKDCFKRLSNAYGKIDFDNPDACDDMYFTVYDMKTGNDEIKVSSNENTLEEDPELPKYSRY
;
A
#
# COMPACT_ATOMS: atom_id res chain seq x y z
N MET A 1 -8.82 -2.38 -27.19
CA MET A 1 -7.90 -1.38 -26.60
C MET A 1 -8.41 0.06 -26.73
N ALA A 2 -8.93 0.50 -27.89
CA ALA A 2 -9.41 1.89 -28.07
C ALA A 2 -10.59 2.31 -27.14
N ASP A 3 -11.53 1.40 -26.85
CA ASP A 3 -12.69 1.73 -26.01
C ASP A 3 -12.36 1.76 -24.50
N SER A 4 -11.34 1.01 -24.06
CA SER A 4 -10.86 1.01 -22.68
C SER A 4 -10.24 2.38 -22.31
N ASN A 5 -9.42 2.96 -23.19
CA ASN A 5 -8.86 4.30 -22.96
C ASN A 5 -9.94 5.41 -22.91
N ARG A 6 -11.07 5.23 -23.60
CA ARG A 6 -12.19 6.19 -23.53
C ARG A 6 -12.85 6.17 -22.16
N GLY A 7 -13.19 4.99 -21.64
CA GLY A 7 -13.78 4.87 -20.30
C GLY A 7 -12.87 5.41 -19.20
N TYR A 8 -11.57 5.12 -19.26
CA TYR A 8 -10.56 5.71 -18.36
C TYR A 8 -10.58 7.24 -18.38
N THR A 9 -10.44 7.82 -19.58
CA THR A 9 -10.42 9.29 -19.75
C THR A 9 -11.72 9.91 -19.27
N LYS A 10 -12.85 9.23 -19.50
CA LYS A 10 -14.16 9.71 -19.04
C LYS A 10 -14.25 9.73 -17.52
N LEU A 11 -13.82 8.66 -16.84
CA LEU A 11 -13.79 8.59 -15.37
C LEU A 11 -13.00 9.75 -14.74
N LEU A 12 -11.83 10.06 -15.28
CA LEU A 12 -10.98 11.16 -14.77
C LEU A 12 -11.59 12.55 -14.95
N ASN A 13 -12.48 12.72 -15.93
CA ASN A 13 -13.05 14.01 -16.30
C ASN A 13 -14.49 14.20 -15.82
N LEU A 14 -15.05 13.27 -15.04
CA LEU A 14 -16.37 13.46 -14.44
C LEU A 14 -16.36 14.65 -13.49
N THR A 15 -17.37 15.51 -13.61
CA THR A 15 -17.69 16.50 -12.57
C THR A 15 -18.12 15.79 -11.29
N ASP A 16 -18.12 16.50 -10.16
CA ASP A 16 -18.52 15.91 -8.87
C ASP A 16 -19.95 15.39 -8.91
N GLU A 17 -20.88 16.10 -9.56
CA GLU A 17 -22.27 15.65 -9.72
C GLU A 17 -22.36 14.39 -10.58
N GLU A 18 -21.68 14.36 -11.73
CA GLU A 18 -21.64 13.18 -12.59
C GLU A 18 -20.99 11.98 -11.89
N LEU A 19 -19.94 12.22 -11.12
CA LEU A 19 -19.24 11.19 -10.36
C LEU A 19 -20.17 10.54 -9.34
N MET A 20 -20.82 11.33 -8.47
CA MET A 20 -21.75 10.83 -7.45
C MET A 20 -23.01 10.20 -8.06
N GLY A 21 -23.45 10.72 -9.20
CA GLY A 21 -24.59 10.22 -9.97
C GLY A 21 -24.31 8.88 -10.67
N THR A 22 -23.06 8.57 -10.97
CA THR A 22 -22.66 7.46 -11.85
C THR A 22 -21.99 6.30 -11.12
N LEU A 23 -21.12 6.60 -10.16
CA LEU A 23 -20.28 5.60 -9.49
C LEU A 23 -20.71 5.37 -8.04
N CYS A 24 -20.39 4.19 -7.52
CA CYS A 24 -20.46 3.86 -6.11
C CYS A 24 -19.26 3.01 -5.68
N LEU A 25 -19.14 2.83 -4.35
CA LEU A 25 -18.09 2.03 -3.74
C LEU A 25 -18.64 0.68 -3.28
N GLU A 26 -18.04 -0.38 -3.79
CA GLU A 26 -18.32 -1.75 -3.37
C GLU A 26 -17.17 -2.27 -2.49
N PRO A 27 -17.45 -3.08 -1.44
CA PRO A 27 -16.38 -3.78 -0.73
C PRO A 27 -15.55 -4.61 -1.71
N ARG A 28 -14.23 -4.55 -1.59
CA ARG A 28 -13.36 -5.43 -2.36
C ARG A 28 -13.48 -6.89 -1.90
N PHE A 29 -13.69 -7.08 -0.60
CA PHE A 29 -13.71 -8.40 0.01
C PHE A 29 -15.01 -9.15 -0.25
N LYS A 30 -14.88 -10.40 -0.68
CA LYS A 30 -15.87 -11.46 -0.47
C LYS A 30 -15.41 -12.34 0.69
N ASP A 31 -16.36 -12.89 1.45
CA ASP A 31 -16.04 -13.90 2.46
C ASP A 31 -15.27 -15.06 1.81
N GLY A 32 -14.03 -15.29 2.24
CA GLY A 32 -13.13 -16.32 1.69
C GLY A 32 -11.99 -15.79 0.80
N ASP A 33 -11.93 -14.50 0.48
CA ASP A 33 -10.85 -13.95 -0.35
C ASP A 33 -9.47 -14.08 0.33
N SER A 34 -8.46 -14.42 -0.48
CA SER A 34 -7.07 -14.45 -0.06
C SER A 34 -6.59 -13.02 0.18
N GLN A 35 -6.63 -12.57 1.43
CA GLN A 35 -5.96 -11.33 1.81
C GLN A 35 -4.46 -11.38 1.46
N HIS A 36 -3.91 -10.23 1.05
CA HIS A 36 -2.50 -10.10 0.65
C HIS A 36 -1.56 -10.54 1.78
N THR A 37 -0.55 -11.33 1.41
CA THR A 37 0.54 -11.74 2.32
C THR A 37 1.70 -10.76 2.32
N ALA A 38 1.77 -9.85 1.35
CA ALA A 38 2.79 -8.82 1.24
C ALA A 38 2.29 -7.57 0.51
N ILE A 39 2.90 -6.43 0.84
CA ILE A 39 2.72 -5.14 0.16
C ILE A 39 4.07 -4.65 -0.32
N LEU A 40 4.15 -4.37 -1.62
CA LEU A 40 5.39 -4.12 -2.33
C LEU A 40 5.54 -2.61 -2.56
N ASN A 41 5.74 -1.85 -1.48
CA ASN A 41 6.01 -0.41 -1.57
C ASN A 41 7.47 -0.18 -1.95
N CYS A 42 7.75 -0.34 -3.24
CA CYS A 42 9.11 -0.41 -3.76
C CYS A 42 9.19 0.24 -5.13
N GLN A 43 10.19 1.09 -5.32
CA GLN A 43 10.48 1.82 -6.56
C GLN A 43 11.49 1.07 -7.45
N SER A 44 12.01 -0.07 -6.99
CA SER A 44 13.02 -0.84 -7.71
C SER A 44 12.58 -2.28 -7.95
N ASP A 45 12.22 -2.60 -9.20
CA ASP A 45 12.00 -3.99 -9.62
C ASP A 45 13.26 -4.84 -9.49
N ARG A 46 14.45 -4.24 -9.62
CA ARG A 46 15.73 -4.94 -9.33
C ARG A 46 15.83 -5.38 -7.88
N PHE A 47 15.38 -4.56 -6.92
CA PHE A 47 15.33 -4.96 -5.53
C PHE A 47 14.33 -6.10 -5.31
N LEU A 48 13.12 -6.01 -5.87
CA LEU A 48 12.14 -7.09 -5.79
C LEU A 48 12.70 -8.39 -6.42
N GLY A 49 13.44 -8.26 -7.53
CA GLY A 49 14.08 -9.38 -8.22
C GLY A 49 15.12 -10.04 -7.32
N ALA A 50 16.02 -9.24 -6.76
CA ALA A 50 17.00 -9.68 -5.79
C ALA A 50 16.37 -10.34 -4.55
N LEU A 51 15.26 -9.78 -4.07
CA LEU A 51 14.54 -10.24 -2.89
C LEU A 51 13.84 -11.59 -3.12
N PHE A 52 13.24 -11.79 -4.30
CA PHE A 52 12.44 -12.98 -4.63
C PHE A 52 13.18 -14.03 -5.47
N ASP A 53 14.43 -13.79 -5.89
CA ASP A 53 15.20 -14.75 -6.69
C ASP A 53 15.40 -16.07 -5.92
N SER A 54 14.77 -17.15 -6.38
CA SER A 54 14.86 -18.46 -5.73
C SER A 54 16.25 -19.10 -5.81
N ARG A 55 17.16 -18.60 -6.64
CA ARG A 55 18.52 -19.14 -6.82
C ARG A 55 19.47 -18.72 -5.71
N THR A 56 19.18 -17.65 -4.96
CA THR A 56 20.01 -17.15 -3.86
C THR A 56 19.46 -17.55 -2.50
N SER A 57 20.32 -17.88 -1.54
CA SER A 57 19.90 -18.32 -0.20
C SER A 57 19.39 -17.16 0.66
N PHE A 58 18.53 -17.46 1.63
CA PHE A 58 18.03 -16.45 2.58
C PHE A 58 19.17 -15.79 3.39
N GLU A 59 20.18 -16.56 3.77
CA GLU A 59 21.35 -16.08 4.51
C GLU A 59 22.17 -15.11 3.67
N PHE A 60 22.29 -15.35 2.36
CA PHE A 60 22.92 -14.41 1.44
C PHE A 60 22.07 -13.12 1.34
N LYS A 61 20.77 -13.25 1.09
CA LYS A 61 19.88 -12.09 0.92
C LYS A 61 19.83 -11.18 2.16
N SER A 62 19.69 -11.78 3.34
CA SER A 62 19.67 -11.05 4.63
C SER A 62 21.00 -10.37 4.95
N LYS A 63 22.12 -10.87 4.44
CA LYS A 63 23.44 -10.22 4.59
C LYS A 63 23.67 -9.11 3.57
N GLU A 64 23.32 -9.32 2.31
CA GLU A 64 23.75 -8.46 1.21
C GLU A 64 22.67 -7.55 0.62
N ILE A 65 21.39 -7.89 0.75
CA ILE A 65 20.31 -7.26 -0.06
C ILE A 65 19.40 -6.40 0.80
N PHE A 66 19.02 -6.89 1.98
CA PHE A 66 18.04 -6.23 2.82
C PHE A 66 18.39 -6.26 4.29
N HIS A 67 17.75 -5.39 5.05
CA HIS A 67 17.58 -5.55 6.49
C HIS A 67 16.10 -5.78 6.81
N ILE A 68 15.85 -6.50 7.89
CA ILE A 68 14.51 -6.63 8.46
C ILE A 68 14.41 -5.57 9.56
N VAL A 69 13.38 -4.73 9.51
CA VAL A 69 12.92 -4.01 10.70
C VAL A 69 12.32 -5.07 11.60
N GLU A 70 12.95 -5.26 12.78
CA GLU A 70 12.69 -6.34 13.75
C GLU A 70 11.19 -6.66 13.91
N PRO A 71 10.83 -7.93 14.17
CA PRO A 71 9.46 -8.41 14.02
C PRO A 71 8.47 -7.51 14.75
N GLN A 72 7.54 -6.99 13.97
CA GLN A 72 6.56 -6.03 14.43
C GLN A 72 5.23 -6.74 14.56
N TYR A 73 4.96 -7.44 15.67
CA TYR A 73 3.69 -8.11 15.98
C TYR A 73 2.55 -7.12 16.22
N VAL A 74 2.32 -6.26 15.24
CA VAL A 74 1.41 -5.14 15.29
C VAL A 74 0.22 -5.53 14.43
N GLU A 75 -0.94 -5.53 15.06
CA GLU A 75 -2.19 -5.77 14.36
C GLU A 75 -2.48 -4.58 13.42
N TYR A 76 -2.94 -4.90 12.21
CA TYR A 76 -3.51 -3.96 11.26
C TYR A 76 -4.86 -4.49 10.82
N LYS A 77 -5.83 -3.59 10.65
CA LYS A 77 -7.06 -3.92 9.93
C LYS A 77 -7.00 -3.35 8.53
N GLN A 78 -7.55 -4.10 7.58
CA GLN A 78 -7.60 -3.70 6.18
C GLN A 78 -9.00 -3.22 5.85
N PHE A 79 -9.12 -2.00 5.38
CA PHE A 79 -10.32 -1.48 4.70
C PHE A 79 -10.05 -1.51 3.19
N ALA A 80 -10.98 -1.99 2.37
CA ALA A 80 -10.80 -1.95 0.93
C ALA A 80 -12.11 -1.80 0.16
N VAL A 81 -12.09 -0.90 -0.82
CA VAL A 81 -13.19 -0.61 -1.74
C VAL A 81 -12.72 -0.63 -3.17
N LYS A 82 -13.65 -0.88 -4.09
CA LYS A 82 -13.46 -0.73 -5.53
C LYS A 82 -14.54 0.13 -6.16
N LEU A 83 -14.20 0.70 -7.32
CA LEU A 83 -15.16 1.45 -8.12
C LEU A 83 -16.16 0.51 -8.79
N LYS A 84 -17.43 0.89 -8.76
CA LYS A 84 -18.51 0.19 -9.44
C LYS A 84 -19.47 1.20 -10.06
N LEU A 85 -20.02 0.89 -11.22
CA LEU A 85 -21.16 1.62 -11.76
C LEU A 85 -22.40 1.41 -10.90
N ARG A 86 -23.16 2.48 -10.65
CA ARG A 86 -24.46 2.37 -9.98
C ARG A 86 -25.41 1.54 -10.84
N ASN A 87 -26.29 0.77 -10.18
CA ASN A 87 -27.33 -0.01 -10.87
C ASN A 87 -28.29 0.89 -11.66
N HIS A 88 -28.52 2.10 -11.16
CA HIS A 88 -29.34 3.13 -11.77
C HIS A 88 -28.52 4.44 -11.78
N PRO A 89 -27.62 4.63 -12.77
CA PRO A 89 -26.92 5.90 -12.91
C PRO A 89 -27.94 7.00 -13.20
N THR A 90 -27.71 8.20 -12.69
CA THR A 90 -28.55 9.36 -13.00
C THR A 90 -28.43 9.73 -14.48
N ASN A 91 -29.44 10.42 -15.04
CA ASN A 91 -29.45 10.89 -16.44
C ASN A 91 -28.41 11.99 -16.75
N THR A 92 -27.39 12.15 -15.90
CA THR A 92 -26.32 13.15 -16.03
C THR A 92 -25.36 12.82 -17.16
N LEU A 93 -25.16 11.54 -17.48
CA LEU A 93 -24.32 11.08 -18.59
C LEU A 93 -25.15 10.45 -19.71
N CYS A 94 -24.65 10.56 -20.94
CA CYS A 94 -25.25 9.87 -22.08
C CYS A 94 -24.96 8.35 -22.03
N GLU A 95 -25.83 7.55 -22.68
CA GLU A 95 -25.70 6.09 -22.69
C GLU A 95 -24.34 5.60 -23.21
N LYS A 96 -23.76 6.33 -24.17
CA LYS A 96 -22.44 6.01 -24.72
C LYS A 96 -21.33 6.15 -23.66
N ASP A 97 -21.35 7.23 -22.88
CA ASP A 97 -20.34 7.45 -21.83
C ASP A 97 -20.47 6.40 -20.72
N ILE A 98 -21.70 6.06 -20.32
CA ILE A 98 -21.96 4.99 -19.35
C ILE A 98 -21.42 3.64 -19.86
N LYS A 99 -21.62 3.36 -21.16
CA LYS A 99 -21.12 2.14 -21.80
C LYS A 99 -19.59 2.11 -21.84
N ASP A 100 -18.94 3.21 -22.21
CA ASP A 100 -17.48 3.31 -22.27
C ASP A 100 -16.86 3.12 -20.86
N ILE A 101 -17.44 3.73 -19.83
CA ILE A 101 -17.03 3.54 -18.43
C ILE A 101 -17.22 2.08 -18.00
N ARG A 102 -18.36 1.46 -18.35
CA ARG A 102 -18.63 0.06 -18.01
C ARG A 102 -17.60 -0.88 -18.61
N VAL A 103 -17.34 -0.73 -19.91
CA VAL A 103 -16.35 -1.54 -20.62
C VAL A 103 -14.97 -1.41 -19.98
N TYR A 104 -14.61 -0.21 -19.53
CA TYR A 104 -13.34 -0.01 -18.83
C TYR A 104 -13.30 -0.72 -17.47
N LEU A 105 -14.30 -0.52 -16.62
CA LEU A 105 -14.35 -1.15 -15.29
C LEU A 105 -14.45 -2.67 -15.37
N ASP A 106 -15.28 -3.21 -16.27
CA ASP A 106 -15.47 -4.66 -16.44
C ASP A 106 -14.27 -5.32 -17.13
N GLY A 107 -13.54 -4.57 -17.96
CA GLY A 107 -12.37 -5.05 -18.70
C GLY A 107 -11.07 -5.04 -17.90
N CYS A 108 -11.06 -4.45 -16.70
CA CYS A 108 -9.86 -4.36 -15.88
C CYS A 108 -9.63 -5.66 -15.09
N ILE A 109 -8.53 -6.34 -15.39
CA ILE A 109 -8.15 -7.62 -14.74
C ILE A 109 -7.83 -7.40 -13.26
N PHE A 110 -7.27 -6.22 -12.93
CA PHE A 110 -6.99 -5.79 -11.57
C PHE A 110 -8.03 -4.74 -11.20
N GLU A 111 -8.96 -5.09 -10.31
CA GLU A 111 -10.06 -4.21 -9.92
C GLU A 111 -9.53 -2.88 -9.40
N HIS A 112 -9.89 -1.73 -9.98
CA HIS A 112 -9.46 -0.43 -9.46
C HIS A 112 -9.87 -0.30 -8.00
N CYS A 113 -8.88 -0.39 -7.11
CA CYS A 113 -9.10 -0.51 -5.68
C CYS A 113 -8.37 0.58 -4.89
N PHE A 114 -9.01 0.94 -3.79
CA PHE A 114 -8.45 1.74 -2.72
C PHE A 114 -8.41 0.88 -1.46
N THR A 115 -7.21 0.62 -0.98
CA THR A 115 -6.97 -0.20 0.22
C THR A 115 -6.29 0.64 1.28
N VAL A 116 -6.78 0.58 2.50
CA VAL A 116 -6.14 1.17 3.68
C VAL A 116 -5.81 0.06 4.66
N LEU A 117 -4.55 -0.04 5.06
CA LEU A 117 -4.18 -0.80 6.24
C LEU A 117 -3.88 0.17 7.37
N MET A 118 -4.57 0.00 8.48
CA MET A 118 -4.48 0.92 9.62
C MET A 118 -4.33 0.15 10.93
N LYS A 119 -3.66 0.76 11.91
CA LYS A 119 -3.60 0.23 13.27
C LYS A 119 -5.01 0.05 13.86
N PRO A 120 -5.22 -0.90 14.79
CA PRO A 120 -6.55 -1.28 15.30
C PRO A 120 -7.27 -0.15 16.03
N ASP A 121 -6.51 0.78 16.62
CA ASP A 121 -7.01 1.94 17.34
C ASP A 121 -7.51 3.07 16.41
N LEU A 122 -7.24 2.97 15.11
CA LEU A 122 -7.78 3.86 14.09
C LEU A 122 -9.08 3.30 13.51
N ASN A 123 -9.89 4.11 12.86
CA ASN A 123 -11.01 3.68 12.01
C ASN A 123 -11.03 4.48 10.71
N ILE A 124 -11.87 4.06 9.75
CA ILE A 124 -11.94 4.72 8.44
C ILE A 124 -12.35 6.20 8.57
N SER A 125 -13.22 6.56 9.51
CA SER A 125 -13.61 7.95 9.80
C SER A 125 -12.42 8.84 10.11
N GLN A 126 -11.51 8.36 10.96
CA GLN A 126 -10.29 9.08 11.35
C GLN A 126 -9.33 9.21 10.18
N VAL A 127 -9.22 8.18 9.32
CA VAL A 127 -8.43 8.25 8.08
C VAL A 127 -9.03 9.29 7.13
N LEU A 128 -10.35 9.28 6.90
CA LEU A 128 -11.02 10.25 6.03
C LEU A 128 -10.90 11.68 6.57
N THR A 129 -11.07 11.88 7.88
CA THR A 129 -10.87 13.18 8.54
C THR A 129 -9.45 13.70 8.29
N TYR A 130 -8.45 12.82 8.40
CA TYR A 130 -7.07 13.18 8.10
C TYR A 130 -6.90 13.53 6.61
N LEU A 131 -7.40 12.71 5.70
CA LEU A 131 -7.33 12.99 4.26
C LEU A 131 -7.99 14.33 3.90
N ASN A 132 -9.11 14.67 4.52
CA ASN A 132 -9.80 15.95 4.32
C ASN A 132 -9.02 17.15 4.85
N LYS A 133 -8.27 17.00 5.94
CA LYS A 133 -7.37 18.05 6.43
C LYS A 133 -6.29 18.37 5.40
N PHE A 134 -5.84 17.36 4.67
CA PHE A 134 -4.77 17.46 3.67
C PHE A 134 -5.30 17.35 2.24
N ASP A 135 -6.52 17.85 1.99
CA ASP A 135 -7.40 17.79 0.79
C ASP A 135 -6.72 17.52 -0.59
N THR A 136 -5.48 17.97 -0.80
CA THR A 136 -4.63 17.60 -1.95
C THR A 136 -3.11 17.54 -1.68
N ALA A 137 -2.67 17.71 -0.44
CA ALA A 137 -1.26 17.84 -0.08
C ALA A 137 -0.56 16.51 0.19
N LEU A 138 -1.31 15.41 0.39
CA LEU A 138 -0.68 14.13 0.75
C LEU A 138 0.22 13.63 -0.38
N LYS A 139 1.53 13.77 -0.16
CA LYS A 139 2.57 13.24 -1.04
C LYS A 139 2.51 11.72 -1.09
N SER A 140 2.67 11.19 -2.31
CA SER A 140 2.97 9.77 -2.48
C SER A 140 4.32 9.44 -1.84
N ASP A 141 4.58 8.17 -1.54
CA ASP A 141 5.86 7.74 -0.98
C ASP A 141 7.07 8.04 -1.90
N ARG A 142 6.81 8.28 -3.20
CA ARG A 142 7.79 8.78 -4.16
C ARG A 142 8.09 10.26 -4.02
N GLU A 143 7.07 11.06 -3.71
CA GLU A 143 7.21 12.52 -3.59
C GLU A 143 7.80 12.95 -2.25
N ILE A 144 7.81 12.07 -1.23
CA ILE A 144 8.49 12.31 0.06
C ILE A 144 9.98 12.50 -0.18
N ASP A 145 10.61 13.44 0.52
CA ASP A 145 12.06 13.69 0.42
C ASP A 145 12.89 12.56 1.07
N ASP A 146 14.15 12.42 0.66
CA ASP A 146 15.04 11.34 1.12
C ASP A 146 15.28 11.34 2.63
N TYR A 147 15.34 12.52 3.25
CA TYR A 147 15.60 12.61 4.68
C TYR A 147 14.40 12.07 5.47
N THR A 148 13.20 12.55 5.16
CA THR A 148 11.96 12.09 5.77
C THR A 148 11.74 10.61 5.51
N SER A 149 12.01 10.14 4.28
CA SER A 149 11.89 8.74 3.91
C SER A 149 12.86 7.85 4.69
N LYS A 150 14.11 8.28 4.89
CA LYS A 150 15.10 7.58 5.71
C LYS A 150 14.62 7.41 7.16
N ILE A 151 14.12 8.48 7.80
CA ILE A 151 13.59 8.42 9.17
C ILE A 151 12.41 7.44 9.27
N ASN A 152 11.52 7.51 8.30
CA ASN A 152 10.29 6.72 8.29
C ASN A 152 10.52 5.25 7.91
N SER A 153 11.64 4.94 7.24
CA SER A 153 11.97 3.58 6.82
C SER A 153 11.98 2.61 8.01
N GLU A 154 12.56 2.98 9.15
CA GLU A 154 12.63 2.11 10.33
C GLU A 154 11.36 2.11 11.20
N ARG A 155 10.35 2.91 10.83
CA ARG A 155 9.09 3.05 11.57
C ARG A 155 7.97 2.26 10.91
N LEU A 156 6.89 2.09 11.67
CA LEU A 156 5.63 1.57 11.17
C LEU A 156 4.61 2.69 10.96
N PRO A 157 3.91 2.70 9.81
CA PRO A 157 2.90 3.71 9.55
C PRO A 157 1.68 3.54 10.48
N ARG A 158 1.07 4.63 10.92
CA ARG A 158 -0.27 4.65 11.53
C ARG A 158 -1.30 4.03 10.60
N PHE A 159 -1.25 4.43 9.34
CA PHE A 159 -1.96 3.77 8.26
C PHE A 159 -1.18 3.93 6.95
N LEU A 160 -1.41 3.01 6.02
CA LEU A 160 -0.90 3.08 4.66
C LEU A 160 -2.05 2.90 3.68
N ILE A 161 -2.01 3.66 2.59
CA ILE A 161 -2.97 3.58 1.49
C ILE A 161 -2.26 2.96 0.30
N ALA A 162 -2.92 2.02 -0.35
CA ALA A 162 -2.54 1.49 -1.65
C ALA A 162 -3.68 1.74 -2.65
N VAL A 163 -3.34 2.35 -3.78
CA VAL A 163 -4.26 2.67 -4.87
C VAL A 163 -3.74 2.00 -6.13
N GLU A 164 -4.50 1.06 -6.69
CA GLU A 164 -4.05 0.32 -7.89
C GLU A 164 -3.94 1.21 -9.14
N THR A 165 -4.65 2.34 -9.15
CA THR A 165 -4.61 3.34 -10.21
C THR A 165 -4.48 4.71 -9.55
N PRO A 166 -3.26 5.26 -9.41
CA PRO A 166 -2.98 6.49 -8.68
C PRO A 166 -3.87 7.66 -9.07
N GLU A 167 -4.20 7.79 -10.35
CA GLU A 167 -5.05 8.85 -10.90
C GLU A 167 -6.48 8.82 -10.33
N PHE A 168 -6.93 7.66 -9.83
CA PHE A 168 -8.23 7.50 -9.19
C PHE A 168 -8.23 7.82 -7.70
N PHE A 169 -7.08 8.12 -7.08
CA PHE A 169 -7.01 8.45 -5.66
C PHE A 169 -7.99 9.56 -5.26
N ARG A 170 -8.07 10.63 -6.06
CA ARG A 170 -9.02 11.74 -5.84
C ARG A 170 -10.48 11.29 -5.99
N ILE A 171 -10.76 10.43 -6.97
CA ILE A 171 -12.10 9.87 -7.18
C ILE A 171 -12.53 9.07 -5.94
N PHE A 172 -11.64 8.22 -5.41
CA PHE A 172 -11.90 7.47 -4.18
C PHE A 172 -12.14 8.39 -2.98
N CYS A 173 -11.29 9.39 -2.77
CA CYS A 173 -11.45 10.31 -1.65
C CYS A 173 -12.80 11.04 -1.70
N LYS A 174 -13.21 11.55 -2.87
CA LYS A 174 -14.52 12.18 -3.07
C LYS A 174 -15.67 11.24 -2.74
N LEU A 175 -15.66 10.03 -3.31
CA LEU A 175 -16.73 9.05 -3.08
C LEU A 175 -16.76 8.57 -1.62
N LEU A 176 -15.61 8.35 -1.00
CA LEU A 176 -15.52 7.94 0.41
C LEU A 176 -16.08 9.02 1.34
N ASN A 177 -15.80 10.30 1.07
CA ASN A 177 -16.38 11.42 1.80
C ASN A 177 -17.90 11.47 1.64
N PHE A 178 -18.38 11.34 0.41
CA PHE A 178 -19.82 11.33 0.10
C PHE A 178 -20.55 10.17 0.79
N TYR A 179 -19.93 8.98 0.85
CA TYR A 179 -20.51 7.77 1.44
C TYR A 179 -20.11 7.53 2.90
N SER A 180 -19.38 8.43 3.55
CA SER A 180 -18.78 8.28 4.89
C SER A 180 -19.75 7.70 5.92
N ASN A 181 -20.94 8.31 6.05
CA ASN A 181 -22.01 7.88 6.96
C ASN A 181 -22.51 6.45 6.70
N THR A 182 -22.45 5.96 5.46
CA THR A 182 -22.94 4.62 5.09
C THR A 182 -21.87 3.54 5.16
N ILE A 183 -20.61 3.94 4.99
CA ILE A 183 -19.45 3.02 5.01
C ILE A 183 -19.10 2.62 6.44
N GLU A 184 -19.15 3.57 7.38
CA GLU A 184 -18.86 3.30 8.79
C GLU A 184 -19.83 2.31 9.43
N ALA A 185 -21.09 2.29 8.97
CA ALA A 185 -22.12 1.41 9.49
C ALA A 185 -21.99 -0.05 9.02
N ARG A 186 -21.08 -0.37 8.08
CA ARG A 186 -21.04 -1.67 7.40
C ARG A 186 -19.74 -2.42 7.68
N ALA A 187 -19.83 -3.54 8.40
CA ALA A 187 -18.68 -4.40 8.73
C ALA A 187 -17.96 -4.98 7.49
N ASN A 188 -18.67 -5.15 6.38
CA ASN A 188 -18.17 -5.87 5.19
C ASN A 188 -17.04 -5.15 4.44
N TYR A 189 -16.79 -3.88 4.73
CA TYR A 189 -15.68 -3.13 4.11
C TYR A 189 -14.34 -3.34 4.82
N THR A 190 -14.36 -3.92 6.02
CA THR A 190 -13.16 -4.15 6.81
C THR A 190 -12.90 -5.64 6.92
N ALA A 191 -11.76 -6.07 6.40
CA ALA A 191 -11.31 -7.44 6.54
C ALA A 191 -10.92 -7.76 7.98
N ARG A 192 -10.84 -9.05 8.31
CA ARG A 192 -10.32 -9.49 9.62
C ARG A 192 -8.94 -8.89 9.86
N PRO A 193 -8.61 -8.54 11.13
CA PRO A 193 -7.29 -8.05 11.47
C PRO A 193 -6.20 -9.03 11.02
N GLN A 194 -5.13 -8.46 10.50
CA GLN A 194 -3.91 -9.15 10.09
C GLN A 194 -2.77 -8.69 11.00
N GLU A 195 -1.83 -9.59 11.27
CA GLU A 195 -0.63 -9.26 12.02
C GLU A 195 0.46 -8.89 11.01
N LEU A 196 0.99 -7.66 11.06
CA LEU A 196 2.26 -7.39 10.41
C LEU A 196 3.30 -8.32 11.07
N ILE A 197 4.13 -9.01 10.30
CA ILE A 197 5.19 -9.87 10.86
C ILE A 197 6.57 -9.21 10.75
N GLY A 198 6.69 -8.23 9.86
CA GLY A 198 7.88 -7.40 9.72
C GLY A 198 7.86 -6.60 8.42
N LYS A 199 8.86 -5.72 8.32
CA LYS A 199 9.12 -4.89 7.15
C LYS A 199 10.54 -5.17 6.68
N VAL A 200 10.72 -5.41 5.39
CA VAL A 200 12.02 -5.57 4.75
C VAL A 200 12.36 -4.29 4.01
N ILE A 201 13.58 -3.82 4.17
CA ILE A 201 14.08 -2.60 3.52
C ILE A 201 15.39 -2.90 2.84
N GLN A 202 15.59 -2.33 1.64
CA GLN A 202 16.84 -2.50 0.91
C GLN A 202 18.03 -1.93 1.68
N LYS A 203 19.15 -2.67 1.70
CA LYS A 203 20.42 -2.19 2.24
C LYS A 203 21.04 -1.14 1.32
N GLN A 204 21.68 -0.13 1.91
CA GLN A 204 22.34 0.93 1.15
C GLN A 204 23.58 0.45 0.40
N ASN A 205 24.36 -0.45 1.00
CA ASN A 205 25.59 -0.96 0.43
C ASN A 205 25.49 -2.48 0.28
N SER A 206 25.32 -2.95 -0.96
CA SER A 206 25.48 -4.36 -1.33
C SER A 206 26.75 -4.51 -2.15
N LYS A 207 27.60 -5.49 -1.81
CA LYS A 207 28.81 -5.77 -2.62
C LYS A 207 28.48 -6.54 -3.91
N HIS A 208 27.28 -7.12 -3.98
CA HIS A 208 26.90 -8.09 -5.01
C HIS A 208 25.79 -7.59 -5.92
N ILE A 209 25.03 -6.59 -5.46
CA ILE A 209 23.95 -6.01 -6.25
C ILE A 209 24.17 -4.51 -6.34
N ASP A 210 24.68 -4.07 -7.48
CA ASP A 210 24.74 -2.65 -7.81
C ASP A 210 23.34 -2.16 -8.17
N ILE A 211 22.64 -1.61 -7.18
CA ILE A 211 21.33 -0.98 -7.37
C ILE A 211 21.51 0.54 -7.56
N LYS A 212 22.51 0.94 -8.35
CA LYS A 212 22.73 2.32 -8.80
C LYS A 212 21.43 2.98 -9.25
N GLY A 213 21.21 4.20 -8.77
CA GLY A 213 20.04 5.01 -9.11
C GLY A 213 18.80 4.73 -8.26
N THR A 214 18.89 3.85 -7.25
CA THR A 214 17.78 3.63 -6.31
C THR A 214 18.02 4.31 -4.97
N ILE A 215 16.93 4.58 -4.28
CA ILE A 215 16.92 5.16 -2.93
C ILE A 215 16.51 4.02 -1.97
N PRO A 216 17.47 3.36 -1.31
CA PRO A 216 17.23 2.06 -0.66
C PRO A 216 16.14 2.07 0.42
N HIS A 217 16.04 3.17 1.16
CA HIS A 217 15.06 3.33 2.23
C HIS A 217 13.62 3.57 1.71
N ARG A 218 13.44 3.77 0.40
CA ARG A 218 12.12 3.79 -0.28
C ARG A 218 11.70 2.42 -0.80
N ASN A 219 12.59 1.43 -0.77
CA ASN A 219 12.32 0.07 -1.24
C ASN A 219 11.94 -0.83 -0.07
N CYS A 220 10.64 -0.86 0.22
CA CYS A 220 10.06 -1.50 1.39
C CYS A 220 9.07 -2.61 1.01
N VAL A 221 9.17 -3.76 1.67
CA VAL A 221 8.17 -4.82 1.57
C VAL A 221 7.61 -5.12 2.95
N TYR A 222 6.29 -4.95 3.12
CA TYR A 222 5.58 -5.26 4.35
C TYR A 222 5.01 -6.67 4.25
N PHE A 223 5.21 -7.49 5.28
CA PHE A 223 4.73 -8.87 5.32
C PHE A 223 3.64 -9.02 6.37
N PHE A 224 2.53 -9.66 5.99
CA PHE A 224 1.37 -9.84 6.87
C PHE A 224 1.02 -11.33 7.03
N GLN A 225 0.59 -11.68 8.24
CA GLN A 225 0.06 -12.99 8.59
C GLN A 225 -1.41 -12.87 9.00
N LYS A 226 -2.22 -13.86 8.61
CA LYS A 226 -3.61 -13.98 9.07
C LYS A 226 -3.64 -14.51 10.50
N LYS A 227 -4.45 -13.88 11.37
CA LYS A 227 -4.76 -14.41 12.69
C LYS A 227 -5.75 -15.58 12.52
N ASN A 228 -5.24 -16.81 12.52
CA ASN A 228 -6.10 -18.00 12.48
C ASN A 228 -6.72 -18.21 13.87
N GLU A 229 -8.02 -17.95 14.01
CA GLU A 229 -8.76 -18.21 15.27
C GLU A 229 -9.27 -19.66 15.39
N TYR A 230 -9.11 -20.50 14.36
CA TYR A 230 -9.49 -21.91 14.42
C TYR A 230 -8.35 -22.77 14.98
N LYS A 231 -8.26 -22.81 16.31
CA LYS A 231 -7.59 -23.89 17.08
C LYS A 231 -8.35 -25.21 16.99
N GLY A 232 -8.55 -25.72 15.77
CA GLY A 232 -9.36 -26.91 15.52
C GLY A 232 -8.55 -28.02 14.87
N PHE A 233 -8.23 -29.07 15.63
CA PHE A 233 -7.85 -30.48 15.34
C PHE A 233 -6.95 -30.86 14.13
N PHE A 234 -6.77 -30.02 13.12
CA PHE A 234 -5.85 -30.14 11.98
C PHE A 234 -4.79 -29.00 11.99
N GLU A 235 -4.46 -28.47 13.16
CA GLU A 235 -3.35 -27.54 13.35
C GLU A 235 -2.02 -28.30 13.29
N SER A 236 -1.47 -28.50 12.09
CA SER A 236 -0.07 -28.97 11.97
C SER A 236 0.69 -28.54 10.72
N CYS A 237 0.21 -27.57 9.92
CA CYS A 237 0.90 -27.25 8.65
C CYS A 237 1.16 -25.77 8.36
N PHE A 238 0.62 -24.82 9.15
CA PHE A 238 0.68 -23.40 8.80
C PHE A 238 1.05 -22.47 9.97
N ASP A 239 1.86 -22.97 10.90
CA ASP A 239 2.66 -22.08 11.74
C ASP A 239 3.67 -21.38 10.82
N PHE A 240 3.33 -20.18 10.37
CA PHE A 240 4.39 -19.20 10.24
C PHE A 240 4.99 -19.08 11.63
N GLU A 241 6.24 -19.49 11.79
CA GLU A 241 7.11 -18.77 12.72
C GLU A 241 6.85 -17.30 12.44
N ARG A 242 6.48 -16.52 13.45
CA ARG A 242 6.12 -15.10 13.28
C ARG A 242 7.39 -14.29 12.94
N ALA A 243 7.97 -14.58 11.80
CA ALA A 243 9.32 -14.23 11.41
C ALA A 243 9.42 -14.29 9.88
N ILE A 244 10.14 -13.33 9.32
CA ILE A 244 10.48 -13.32 7.90
C ILE A 244 11.66 -14.28 7.72
N ASN A 245 11.38 -15.48 7.22
CA ASN A 245 12.35 -16.54 7.02
C ASN A 245 12.37 -17.04 5.57
N LYS A 246 13.18 -18.06 5.28
CA LYS A 246 13.31 -18.68 3.95
C LYS A 246 11.97 -19.16 3.38
N ASP A 247 11.10 -19.72 4.21
CA ASP A 247 9.82 -20.27 3.76
C ASP A 247 8.82 -19.18 3.35
N CYS A 248 8.89 -18.02 4.01
CA CYS A 248 8.15 -16.82 3.60
C CYS A 248 8.49 -16.44 2.15
N PHE A 249 9.78 -16.33 1.82
CA PHE A 249 10.22 -16.00 0.47
C PHE A 249 9.95 -17.10 -0.55
N LYS A 250 10.03 -18.38 -0.16
CA LYS A 250 9.70 -19.49 -1.04
C LYS A 250 8.25 -19.42 -1.54
N ARG A 251 7.31 -18.94 -0.71
CA ARG A 251 5.90 -18.75 -1.11
C ARG A 251 5.72 -17.59 -2.09
N LEU A 252 6.63 -16.62 -2.06
CA LEU A 252 6.66 -15.47 -2.97
C LEU A 252 7.59 -15.69 -4.17
N SER A 253 8.14 -16.89 -4.37
CA SER A 253 9.04 -17.16 -5.51
C SER A 253 8.35 -16.93 -6.86
N ASN A 254 7.03 -17.11 -6.93
CA ASN A 254 6.25 -16.82 -8.14
C ASN A 254 6.16 -15.32 -8.44
N ALA A 255 6.43 -14.45 -7.46
CA ALA A 255 6.52 -13.01 -7.70
C ALA A 255 7.72 -12.70 -8.59
N TYR A 256 8.84 -13.44 -8.48
CA TYR A 256 10.04 -13.22 -9.29
C TYR A 256 9.76 -13.29 -10.80
N GLY A 257 8.95 -14.25 -11.25
CA GLY A 257 8.61 -14.41 -12.67
C GLY A 257 7.67 -13.32 -13.23
N LYS A 258 7.18 -12.41 -12.38
CA LYS A 258 6.31 -11.29 -12.76
C LYS A 258 7.04 -9.95 -12.75
N ILE A 259 8.33 -9.94 -12.41
CA ILE A 259 9.13 -8.73 -12.30
C ILE A 259 9.57 -8.31 -13.69
N ASP A 260 9.32 -7.04 -14.01
CA ASP A 260 9.80 -6.43 -15.23
C ASP A 260 11.10 -5.68 -14.94
N PHE A 261 12.24 -6.34 -15.22
CA PHE A 261 13.56 -5.76 -14.95
C PHE A 261 13.87 -4.52 -15.79
N ASP A 262 13.12 -4.29 -16.86
CA ASP A 262 13.27 -3.15 -17.75
C ASP A 262 12.27 -2.02 -17.42
N ASN A 263 11.39 -2.21 -16.42
CA ASN A 263 10.49 -1.17 -15.93
C ASN A 263 11.22 -0.24 -14.93
N PRO A 264 11.47 1.03 -15.28
CA PRO A 264 12.17 1.97 -14.40
C PRO A 264 11.29 2.46 -13.24
N ASP A 265 9.97 2.34 -13.35
CA ASP A 265 8.98 3.05 -12.50
C ASP A 265 8.03 2.04 -11.80
N ALA A 266 8.60 1.01 -11.19
CA ALA A 266 7.83 -0.01 -10.51
C ALA A 266 6.98 0.60 -9.37
N CYS A 267 5.65 0.53 -9.50
CA CYS A 267 4.67 0.96 -8.50
C CYS A 267 4.71 2.45 -8.09
N ASP A 268 5.17 3.33 -8.97
CA ASP A 268 5.19 4.77 -8.70
C ASP A 268 3.79 5.31 -8.36
N ASP A 269 3.73 6.16 -7.32
CA ASP A 269 2.55 6.91 -6.87
C ASP A 269 1.35 6.07 -6.38
N MET A 270 1.51 4.75 -6.22
CA MET A 270 0.47 3.86 -5.72
C MET A 270 0.33 3.84 -4.20
N TYR A 271 1.36 4.26 -3.47
CA TYR A 271 1.43 4.13 -2.01
C TYR A 271 1.53 5.48 -1.30
N PHE A 272 0.81 5.59 -0.18
CA PHE A 272 0.84 6.73 0.72
C PHE A 272 0.93 6.22 2.16
N THR A 273 2.07 6.40 2.81
CA THR A 273 2.30 5.95 4.19
C THR A 273 2.26 7.12 5.16
N VAL A 274 1.45 7.02 6.21
CA VAL A 274 1.34 8.08 7.24
C VAL A 274 1.84 7.52 8.57
N TYR A 275 2.83 8.17 9.18
CA TYR A 275 3.49 7.70 10.41
C TYR A 275 2.99 8.39 11.68
N ASP A 276 2.54 9.64 11.60
CA ASP A 276 1.86 10.36 12.68
C ASP A 276 0.63 11.09 12.09
N MET A 277 -0.48 11.05 12.81
CA MET A 277 -1.71 11.76 12.42
C MET A 277 -1.63 13.26 12.72
N LYS A 278 -0.74 13.67 13.64
CA LYS A 278 -0.61 15.06 14.10
C LYS A 278 0.25 15.90 13.17
N THR A 279 1.27 15.29 12.57
CA THR A 279 2.15 15.89 11.57
C THR A 279 1.94 15.15 10.26
N GLY A 280 1.42 15.84 9.25
CA GLY A 280 1.39 15.30 7.90
C GLY A 280 2.79 14.89 7.42
N ASN A 281 2.89 14.06 6.38
CA ASN A 281 4.19 13.77 5.76
C ASN A 281 4.95 15.05 5.34
N ASP A 282 4.22 16.14 5.06
CA ASP A 282 4.77 17.47 4.78
C ASP A 282 5.15 18.29 6.01
N GLU A 283 4.57 17.97 7.18
CA GLU A 283 4.72 18.74 8.42
C GLU A 283 5.77 18.14 9.36
N ILE A 284 6.42 17.04 8.99
CA ILE A 284 7.63 16.57 9.68
C ILE A 284 8.73 17.59 9.38
N LYS A 285 8.71 18.69 10.15
CA LYS A 285 9.73 19.72 10.11
C LYS A 285 11.05 19.07 10.51
N VAL A 286 11.93 18.93 9.54
CA VAL A 286 13.36 18.74 9.78
C VAL A 286 13.80 19.96 10.58
N SER A 287 14.19 19.77 11.84
CA SER A 287 14.97 20.78 12.52
C SER A 287 16.29 20.91 11.74
N SER A 288 16.37 21.93 10.89
CA SER A 288 17.60 22.34 10.23
C SER A 288 18.54 22.94 11.26
N ASN A 289 19.16 22.09 12.07
CA ASN A 289 20.36 22.46 12.81
C ASN A 289 21.52 21.70 12.18
N GLU A 290 22.14 22.34 11.20
CA GLU A 290 23.55 22.10 10.94
C GLU A 290 24.29 22.25 12.28
N ASN A 291 24.99 21.20 12.69
CA ASN A 291 25.92 21.15 13.80
C ASN A 291 25.34 21.43 15.20
N THR A 292 24.55 20.49 15.71
CA THR A 292 24.86 19.78 16.97
C THR A 292 23.85 18.64 17.12
N LEU A 293 24.36 17.41 17.10
CA LEU A 293 23.63 16.24 17.61
C LEU A 293 23.38 16.46 19.10
N GLU A 294 22.28 17.13 19.45
CA GLU A 294 21.62 16.81 20.71
C GLU A 294 20.85 15.52 20.47
N GLU A 295 21.26 14.50 21.23
CA GLU A 295 20.79 13.14 21.15
C GLU A 295 19.29 13.10 21.46
N ASP A 296 18.48 12.81 20.44
CA ASP A 296 17.17 12.19 20.68
C ASP A 296 17.46 10.78 21.24
N PRO A 297 17.00 10.41 22.46
CA PRO A 297 17.57 9.28 23.20
C PRO A 297 17.35 7.88 22.60
N GLU A 298 16.59 7.73 21.51
CA GLU A 298 16.17 6.40 21.02
C GLU A 298 16.21 6.22 19.50
N LEU A 299 17.18 6.84 18.80
CA LEU A 299 17.51 6.32 17.46
C LEU A 299 18.26 4.98 17.61
N PRO A 300 17.78 3.88 16.99
CA PRO A 300 18.43 2.58 17.08
C PRO A 300 19.90 2.65 16.64
N LYS A 301 20.75 1.79 17.22
CA LYS A 301 22.22 1.82 17.05
C LYS A 301 22.70 1.76 15.58
N TYR A 302 21.85 1.35 14.65
CA TYR A 302 22.20 1.12 13.25
C TYR A 302 21.92 2.32 12.34
N SER A 303 21.12 3.30 12.79
CA SER A 303 20.79 4.51 12.02
C SER A 303 21.97 5.49 11.92
N ARG A 304 23.09 5.20 12.62
CA ARG A 304 24.33 5.99 12.68
C ARG A 304 25.41 5.56 11.66
N TYR A 305 25.08 4.70 10.68
CA TYR A 305 26.02 4.23 9.64
C TYR A 305 25.57 4.61 8.22
#